data_AF-A0A1Y2LV00-F1
#
_entry.id   AF-A0A1Y2LV00-F1
#
_cell.length_a   1.000
_cell.length_b   1.000
_cell.length_c   1.000
_cell.angle_alpha   90.00
_cell.angle_beta   90.00
_cell.angle_gamma   90.00
#
_symmetry.space_group_name_H-M   'P 1'
#
loop_
_entity.id
_entity.type
_entity.pdbx_description
1 polymer ?
#
loop_
_entity_poly.entity_id
_entity_poly.type
_entity_poly.pdbx_seq_one_letter_code
_entity_poly.pdbx_strand_id
1 'polypeptide(L)'
;MNSHEEFSGQYHSHPYGEINCVVQIDKTAELKGMQGWRGAGWTSPGSGTHHYPQVRGGALIALFFLPAGRISYTAKPEDPQPLSL
;
A
#
# COMPACT_ATOMS: atom_id res chain seq x y z
N MET A 1 20.13 4.01 7.01
CA MET A 1 19.03 4.04 6.02
C MET A 1 19.13 5.36 5.29
N ASN A 2 19.15 5.37 3.96
CA ASN A 2 19.02 6.62 3.18
C ASN A 2 17.58 7.12 3.38
N SER A 3 17.35 7.90 4.44
CA SER A 3 16.01 8.30 4.85
C SER A 3 15.50 9.39 3.91
N HIS A 4 14.80 8.99 2.87
CA HIS A 4 13.88 9.87 2.15
C HIS A 4 12.71 10.22 3.07
N GLU A 5 12.16 11.45 2.95
CA GLU A 5 10.94 11.84 3.70
C GLU A 5 9.77 10.90 3.42
N GLU A 6 9.64 10.47 2.16
CA GLU A 6 8.74 9.41 1.72
C GLU A 6 9.56 8.31 1.02
N PHE A 7 9.43 7.08 1.50
CA PHE A 7 10.01 5.90 0.89
C PHE A 7 8.95 5.19 0.03
N SER A 8 9.26 4.92 -1.22
CA SER A 8 8.34 4.28 -2.17
C SER A 8 8.92 2.95 -2.65
N GLY A 9 8.12 1.89 -2.60
CA GLY A 9 8.44 0.63 -3.25
C GLY A 9 8.08 0.63 -4.74
N GLN A 10 8.03 -0.55 -5.35
CA GLN A 10 7.70 -0.71 -6.77
C GLN A 10 6.19 -0.59 -7.03
N TYR A 11 5.84 0.01 -8.16
CA TYR A 11 4.44 0.09 -8.60
C TYR A 11 3.90 -1.30 -8.91
N HIS A 12 2.71 -1.63 -8.40
CA HIS A 12 2.08 -2.92 -8.62
C HIS A 12 0.57 -2.84 -8.51
N SER A 13 -0.10 -3.88 -9.01
CA SER A 13 -1.53 -4.09 -8.84
C SER A 13 -1.81 -5.35 -8.02
N HIS A 14 -2.99 -5.34 -7.39
CA HIS A 14 -3.54 -6.44 -6.61
C HIS A 14 -4.72 -7.05 -7.37
N PRO A 15 -4.52 -8.08 -8.21
CA PRO A 15 -5.55 -8.56 -9.12
C PRO A 15 -6.86 -8.95 -8.41
N TYR A 16 -6.75 -9.44 -7.18
CA TYR A 16 -7.86 -9.93 -6.35
C TYR A 16 -8.07 -9.10 -5.07
N GLY A 17 -7.43 -7.94 -4.97
CA GLY A 17 -7.49 -7.06 -3.80
C GLY A 17 -6.41 -7.38 -2.77
N GLU A 18 -6.46 -6.68 -1.64
CA GLU A 18 -5.48 -6.81 -0.56
C GLU A 18 -6.15 -6.52 0.78
N ILE A 19 -5.71 -7.20 1.83
CA ILE A 19 -6.01 -6.81 3.21
C ILE A 19 -4.68 -6.48 3.88
N ASN A 20 -4.55 -5.26 4.41
CA ASN A 20 -3.33 -4.82 5.08
C ASN A 20 -3.57 -4.52 6.55
N CYS A 21 -2.57 -4.81 7.38
CA CYS A 21 -2.44 -4.26 8.72
C CYS A 21 -1.19 -3.40 8.82
N VAL A 22 -1.35 -2.16 9.27
CA VAL A 22 -0.27 -1.25 9.61
C VAL A 22 -0.02 -1.33 11.11
N VAL A 23 1.20 -1.71 11.47
CA VAL A 23 1.70 -1.71 12.85
C VAL A 23 2.79 -0.66 12.94
N GLN A 24 2.48 0.48 13.56
CA GLN A 24 3.43 1.58 13.72
C GLN A 24 4.54 1.21 14.71
N ILE A 25 5.80 1.47 14.33
CA ILE A 25 6.93 1.49 15.26
C ILE A 25 7.08 2.92 15.80
N ASP A 26 7.06 3.90 14.89
CA ASP A 26 6.97 5.32 15.23
C ASP A 26 5.52 5.80 15.13
N LYS A 27 5.05 6.59 16.12
CA LYS A 27 3.66 7.09 16.18
C LYS A 27 3.27 7.97 15.00
N THR A 28 4.24 8.56 14.32
CA THR A 28 4.07 9.43 13.15
C THR A 28 4.16 8.69 11.83
N ALA A 29 4.47 7.38 11.84
CA ALA A 29 4.65 6.61 10.62
C ALA A 29 3.32 6.31 9.94
N GLU A 30 3.22 6.57 8.64
CA GLU A 30 2.01 6.34 7.86
C GLU A 30 2.31 5.54 6.59
N LEU A 31 1.38 4.66 6.21
CA LEU A 31 1.37 3.98 4.91
C LEU A 31 0.33 4.65 4.01
N LYS A 32 0.69 4.91 2.75
CA LYS A 32 -0.27 5.40 1.75
C LYS A 32 -1.11 4.25 1.22
N GLY A 33 -2.42 4.30 1.45
CA GLY A 33 -3.37 3.40 0.82
C GLY A 33 -4.24 4.12 -0.22
N MET A 34 -5.22 3.42 -0.77
CA MET A 34 -6.16 3.96 -1.76
C MET A 34 -6.99 5.15 -1.25
N GLN A 35 -7.15 5.27 0.06
CA GLN A 35 -7.91 6.34 0.73
C GLN A 35 -7.01 7.35 1.44
N GLY A 36 -5.75 7.50 0.98
CA GLY A 36 -4.77 8.42 1.56
C GLY A 36 -3.87 7.77 2.61
N TRP A 37 -3.21 8.60 3.40
CA TRP A 37 -2.28 8.17 4.45
C TRP A 37 -3.01 7.58 5.65
N ARG A 38 -2.54 6.43 6.13
CA ARG A 38 -3.12 5.68 7.25
C ARG A 38 -2.03 5.33 8.26
N GLY A 39 -2.30 5.60 9.54
CA GLY A 39 -1.50 5.11 10.67
C GLY A 39 -1.86 3.66 11.03
N ALA A 40 -1.78 3.30 12.31
CA ALA A 40 -2.08 1.94 12.76
C ALA A 40 -3.52 1.50 12.42
N GLY A 41 -3.69 0.21 12.10
CA GLY A 41 -5.00 -0.39 11.82
C GLY A 41 -5.03 -1.16 10.51
N TRP A 42 -6.24 -1.37 9.98
CA TRP A 42 -6.47 -2.20 8.81
C TRP A 42 -6.91 -1.38 7.59
N THR A 43 -6.47 -1.80 6.40
CA THR A 43 -7.03 -1.34 5.11
C THR A 43 -7.39 -2.53 4.24
N SER A 44 -8.36 -2.36 3.33
CA SER A 44 -8.82 -3.44 2.46
C SER A 44 -9.08 -2.94 1.03
N PRO A 45 -8.04 -2.56 0.25
CA PRO A 45 -8.21 -2.19 -1.15
C PRO A 45 -8.91 -3.28 -1.97
N GLY A 46 -9.82 -2.87 -2.84
CA GLY A 46 -10.58 -3.80 -3.68
C GLY A 46 -9.79 -4.43 -4.82
N SER A 47 -10.44 -5.33 -5.54
CA SER A 47 -9.85 -6.07 -6.67
C SER A 47 -9.35 -5.14 -7.77
N GLY A 48 -8.13 -5.36 -8.23
CA GLY A 48 -7.52 -4.63 -9.34
C GLY A 48 -6.91 -3.29 -8.97
N THR A 49 -7.00 -2.83 -7.72
CA THR A 49 -6.36 -1.56 -7.30
C THR A 49 -4.86 -1.64 -7.49
N HIS A 50 -4.24 -0.52 -7.85
CA HIS A 50 -2.81 -0.45 -8.14
C HIS A 50 -2.17 0.81 -7.58
N HIS A 51 -0.96 0.68 -7.03
CA HIS A 51 -0.35 1.76 -6.25
C HIS A 51 1.16 1.58 -6.08
N TYR A 52 1.79 2.67 -5.62
CA TYR A 52 3.09 2.58 -4.96
C TYR A 52 2.83 2.30 -3.47
N PRO A 53 3.48 1.30 -2.86
CA PRO A 53 3.52 1.20 -1.42
C PRO A 53 4.44 2.31 -0.92
N GLN A 54 3.88 3.33 -0.28
CA GLN A 54 4.64 4.49 0.21
C GLN A 54 4.55 4.61 1.72
N VAL A 55 5.67 4.87 2.36
CA VAL A 55 5.79 5.06 3.81
C VAL A 55 6.43 6.42 4.09
N ARG A 56 5.93 7.13 5.10
CA ARG A 56 6.50 8.40 5.57
C ARG A 56 6.43 8.54 7.09
N GLY A 57 7.15 9.51 7.64
CA GLY A 57 7.00 9.91 9.04
C GLY A 57 7.58 8.93 10.07
N GLY A 58 8.39 7.96 9.65
CA GLY A 58 9.07 7.01 10.54
C GLY A 58 8.97 5.57 10.06
N ALA A 59 9.24 4.63 10.95
CA ALA A 59 9.19 3.20 10.70
C ALA A 59 7.82 2.60 11.06
N LEU A 60 7.37 1.66 10.23
CA LEU A 60 6.19 0.82 10.47
C LEU A 60 6.42 -0.58 9.87
N ILE A 61 5.60 -1.52 10.30
CA ILE A 61 5.46 -2.84 9.69
C ILE A 61 4.12 -2.85 8.95
N ALA A 62 4.14 -3.22 7.66
CA ALA A 62 2.94 -3.50 6.89
C ALA A 62 2.81 -5.01 6.69
N LEU A 63 1.70 -5.60 7.13
CA LEU A 63 1.34 -6.99 6.88
C LEU A 63 0.30 -7.04 5.76
N PHE A 64 0.67 -7.50 4.58
CA PHE A 64 -0.22 -7.64 3.42
C PHE A 64 -0.68 -9.09 3.24
N PHE A 65 -1.98 -9.28 3.20
CA PHE A 65 -2.64 -10.54 2.90
C PHE A 65 -3.24 -10.44 1.50
N LEU A 66 -2.71 -11.28 0.62
CA LEU A 66 -3.04 -11.25 -0.80
C LEU A 66 -3.93 -12.45 -1.11
N PRO A 67 -5.16 -12.26 -1.61
CA PRO A 67 -5.96 -13.36 -2.12
C PRO A 67 -5.19 -14.07 -3.24
N ALA A 68 -5.07 -15.40 -3.12
CA ALA A 68 -4.26 -16.26 -3.98
C ALA A 68 -2.75 -15.91 -4.05
N GLY A 69 -2.21 -15.07 -3.16
CA GLY A 69 -0.79 -14.72 -3.14
C GLY A 69 -0.31 -13.92 -4.36
N ARG A 70 -1.21 -13.24 -5.08
CA ARG A 70 -0.92 -12.64 -6.39
C ARG A 70 -0.66 -11.13 -6.29
N ILE A 71 0.47 -10.72 -6.87
CA ILE A 71 0.80 -9.34 -7.23
C ILE A 71 1.12 -9.32 -8.72
N SER A 72 0.76 -8.24 -9.42
CA SER A 72 1.20 -7.99 -10.80
C SER A 72 1.98 -6.69 -10.90
N TYR A 73 3.05 -6.70 -11.70
CA TYR A 73 3.91 -5.53 -11.98
C TYR A 73 3.66 -4.96 -13.38
N THR A 74 2.52 -5.28 -13.99
CA THR A 74 2.19 -4.86 -15.37
C THR A 74 1.39 -3.58 -15.44
N ALA A 75 0.77 -3.16 -14.33
CA ALA A 75 0.00 -1.92 -14.26
C ALA A 75 0.93 -0.70 -14.35
N LYS A 76 0.40 0.40 -14.87
CA LYS A 76 1.10 1.68 -14.98
C LYS A 76 0.38 2.77 -14.19
N PRO A 77 1.10 3.80 -13.71
CA PRO A 77 0.49 4.90 -12.96
C PRO A 77 -0.64 5.64 -13.69
N GLU A 78 -0.59 5.68 -15.01
CA GLU A 78 -1.60 6.29 -15.89
C GLU A 78 -2.84 5.43 -16.14
N ASP A 79 -2.81 4.15 -15.76
CA ASP A 79 -3.98 3.27 -15.91
C ASP A 79 -5.12 3.75 -14.99
N PRO A 80 -6.39 3.61 -15.41
CA PRO A 80 -7.52 3.96 -14.56
C PRO A 80 -7.65 2.99 -13.38
N GLN A 81 -7.88 3.53 -12.18
CA GLN A 81 -8.23 2.71 -11.02
C GLN A 81 -9.57 1.97 -11.23
N PRO A 82 -9.75 0.77 -10.65
CA PRO A 82 -11.04 0.08 -10.70
C PRO A 82 -12.08 0.86 -9.87
N LEU A 83 -13.37 0.54 -10.07
CA LEU A 83 -14.45 1.13 -9.28
C LEU A 83 -14.44 0.71 -7.79
N SER A 84 -13.67 -0.31 -7.44
CA SER A 84 -13.57 -0.89 -6.10
C SER A 84 -12.55 -0.18 -5.20
N LEU A 85 -12.51 1.15 -5.24
CA LEU A 85 -11.64 2.00 -4.41
C LEU A 85 -12.02 1.99 -2.93
#